data_AF-Q2H136-F1
#
_entry.id   AF-Q2H136-F1
#
_cell.length_a   1.000
_cell.length_b   1.000
_cell.length_c   1.000
_cell.angle_alpha   90.00
_cell.angle_beta   90.00
_cell.angle_gamma   90.00
#
_symmetry.space_group_name_H-M   'P 1'
#
loop_
_entity.id
_entity.type
_entity.pdbx_description
1 polymer ?
#
loop_
_entity_poly.entity_id
_entity_poly.type
_entity_poly.pdbx_seq_one_letter_code
_entity_poly.pdbx_strand_id
1 'polypeptide(L)'
;MDFSDSFRIVNLVVAVAMILGGIAQFFPIGFQSSIVGVYVIVFGLATGLLEFQIPPQVGRYASFLFSFIGRGIFYIFVGSILFRDHWTRIAPGSVVALVGIAYVALEFIPSIEPPANMREADAGWGSEQV
;
A
#
# COMPACT_ATOMS: atom_id res chain seq x y z
N MET A 1 -12.25 -11.06 -15.40
CA MET A 1 -12.24 -10.17 -14.22
C MET A 1 -11.82 -8.82 -14.72
N ASP A 2 -12.55 -7.77 -14.35
CA ASP A 2 -12.18 -6.40 -14.74
C ASP A 2 -10.83 -6.04 -14.12
N PHE A 3 -10.00 -5.22 -14.79
CA PHE A 3 -8.67 -4.86 -14.27
C PHE A 3 -8.77 -4.21 -12.88
N SER A 4 -9.84 -3.46 -12.64
CA SER A 4 -10.13 -2.81 -11.36
C SER A 4 -10.27 -3.83 -10.20
N ASP A 5 -10.97 -4.95 -10.40
CA ASP A 5 -11.12 -5.98 -9.37
C ASP A 5 -9.79 -6.67 -9.07
N SER A 6 -8.97 -6.87 -10.09
CA SER A 6 -7.64 -7.48 -9.93
C SER A 6 -6.73 -6.59 -9.08
N PHE A 7 -6.74 -5.27 -9.32
CA PHE A 7 -5.97 -4.32 -8.50
C PHE A 7 -6.44 -4.29 -7.04
N ARG A 8 -7.76 -4.28 -6.80
CA ARG A 8 -8.32 -4.33 -5.44
C ARG A 8 -7.88 -5.57 -4.69
N ILE A 9 -7.91 -6.74 -5.35
CA ILE A 9 -7.45 -8.00 -4.75
C ILE A 9 -5.96 -7.93 -4.41
N VAL A 10 -5.13 -7.41 -5.32
CA VAL A 10 -3.69 -7.25 -5.07
C VAL A 10 -3.45 -6.32 -3.88
N ASN A 11 -4.11 -5.17 -3.82
CA ASN A 11 -3.98 -4.23 -2.71
C ASN A 11 -4.41 -4.86 -1.38
N LEU A 12 -5.48 -5.67 -1.38
CA LEU A 12 -5.94 -6.40 -0.19
C LEU A 12 -4.93 -7.46 0.26
N VAL A 13 -4.31 -8.18 -0.68
CA VAL A 13 -3.24 -9.14 -0.38
C VAL A 13 -2.03 -8.43 0.23
N VAL A 14 -1.64 -7.27 -0.31
CA VAL A 14 -0.55 -6.44 0.24
C VAL A 14 -0.92 -5.95 1.65
N ALA A 15 -2.16 -5.48 1.86
CA ALA A 15 -2.65 -5.06 3.18
C ALA A 15 -2.55 -6.17 4.23
N VAL A 16 -2.99 -7.39 3.88
CA VAL A 16 -2.89 -8.56 4.76
C VAL A 16 -1.41 -8.93 5.01
N ALA A 17 -0.57 -8.91 3.98
CA ALA A 17 0.86 -9.20 4.11
C ALA A 17 1.56 -8.19 5.04
N MET A 18 1.22 -6.90 4.95
CA MET A 18 1.71 -5.86 5.85
C MET A 18 1.27 -6.13 7.29
N ILE A 19 0.00 -6.44 7.54
CA ILE A 19 -0.50 -6.71 8.91
C ILE A 19 0.21 -7.94 9.51
N LEU A 20 0.30 -9.04 8.77
CA LEU A 20 0.99 -10.26 9.22
C LEU A 20 2.49 -10.02 9.44
N GLY A 21 3.15 -9.30 8.54
CA GLY A 21 4.56 -8.92 8.66
C GLY A 21 4.83 -8.00 9.86
N GLY A 22 3.93 -7.05 10.13
CA GLY A 22 3.99 -6.18 11.29
C GLY A 22 3.80 -6.93 12.60
N ILE A 23 2.88 -7.91 12.66
CA ILE A 23 2.72 -8.81 13.82
C ILE A 23 3.99 -9.65 14.04
N ALA A 24 4.59 -10.18 12.98
CA ALA A 24 5.84 -10.94 13.06
C ALA A 24 7.03 -10.10 13.60
N GLN A 25 6.96 -8.77 13.46
CA GLN A 25 8.00 -7.87 13.95
C GLN A 25 8.08 -7.83 15.49
N PHE A 26 7.01 -8.20 16.20
CA PHE A 26 7.03 -8.29 17.66
C PHE A 26 7.84 -9.47 18.21
N PHE A 27 8.29 -10.43 17.37
CA PHE A 27 8.99 -11.63 17.83
C PHE A 27 10.38 -11.75 17.19
N PRO A 28 11.48 -11.41 17.89
CA PRO A 28 11.61 -11.05 19.31
C PRO A 28 11.24 -9.58 19.62
N ILE A 29 10.75 -9.34 20.84
CA ILE A 29 10.30 -8.03 21.32
C ILE A 29 11.53 -7.13 21.50
N GLY A 30 11.58 -6.05 20.73
CA GLY A 30 12.58 -5.01 20.86
C GLY A 30 11.93 -3.66 20.61
N PHE A 31 12.42 -2.61 21.26
CA PHE A 31 11.78 -1.29 21.21
C PHE A 31 11.60 -0.78 19.76
N GLN A 32 12.66 -0.85 18.95
CA GLN A 32 12.62 -0.47 17.55
C GLN A 32 11.72 -1.38 16.71
N SER A 33 11.75 -2.70 16.95
CA SER A 33 10.90 -3.64 16.21
C SER A 33 9.42 -3.41 16.50
N SER A 34 9.05 -3.17 17.75
CA SER A 34 7.67 -2.89 18.14
C SER A 34 7.16 -1.61 17.47
N ILE A 35 7.96 -0.55 17.42
CA ILE A 35 7.60 0.70 16.74
C ILE A 35 7.36 0.44 15.24
N VAL A 36 8.30 -0.22 14.56
CA VAL A 36 8.16 -0.55 13.14
C VAL A 36 6.93 -1.44 12.90
N GLY A 37 6.70 -2.44 13.76
CA GLY A 37 5.53 -3.32 13.67
C GLY A 37 4.20 -2.57 13.75
N VAL A 38 4.07 -1.62 14.69
CA VAL A 38 2.88 -0.77 14.81
C VAL A 38 2.68 0.07 13.54
N TYR A 39 3.72 0.73 13.03
CA TYR A 39 3.62 1.52 11.80
C TYR A 39 3.18 0.68 10.60
N VAL A 40 3.77 -0.51 10.43
CA VAL A 40 3.41 -1.41 9.31
C VAL A 40 1.97 -1.89 9.43
N ILE A 41 1.48 -2.21 10.64
CA ILE A 41 0.08 -2.61 10.84
C ILE A 41 -0.86 -1.45 10.50
N VAL A 42 -0.57 -0.24 10.96
CA VAL A 42 -1.39 0.95 10.66
C VAL A 42 -1.42 1.22 9.16
N PHE A 43 -0.27 1.11 8.48
CA PHE A 43 -0.18 1.24 7.02
C PHE A 43 -0.93 0.13 6.27
N GLY A 44 -0.88 -1.11 6.77
CA GLY A 44 -1.66 -2.24 6.28
C GLY A 44 -3.17 -1.99 6.36
N LEU A 45 -3.64 -1.56 7.54
CA LEU A 45 -5.04 -1.22 7.77
C LEU A 45 -5.50 -0.04 6.91
N ALA A 46 -4.69 1.01 6.81
CA ALA A 46 -4.99 2.16 5.95
C ALA A 46 -5.11 1.74 4.47
N THR A 47 -4.17 0.92 3.98
CA THR A 47 -4.21 0.41 2.61
C THR A 47 -5.45 -0.44 2.36
N GLY A 48 -5.82 -1.31 3.30
CA GLY A 48 -7.04 -2.12 3.18
C GLY A 48 -8.31 -1.29 3.21
N LEU A 49 -8.40 -0.29 4.10
CA LEU A 49 -9.56 0.61 4.20
C LEU A 49 -9.78 1.42 2.92
N LEU A 50 -8.69 1.88 2.28
CA LEU A 50 -8.74 2.62 1.02
C LEU A 50 -9.36 1.84 -0.13
N GLU A 51 -9.43 0.50 -0.05
CA GLU A 51 -10.06 -0.34 -1.07
C GLU A 51 -11.58 -0.48 -0.93
N PHE A 52 -12.13 -0.08 0.21
CA PHE A 52 -13.57 -0.13 0.50
C PHE A 52 -14.21 1.26 0.52
N GLN A 53 -13.46 2.29 0.94
CA GLN A 53 -13.93 3.67 0.99
C GLN A 53 -12.73 4.62 0.92
N ILE A 54 -12.91 5.79 0.29
CA ILE A 54 -11.89 6.83 0.21
C ILE A 54 -12.19 7.89 1.29
N PRO A 55 -11.43 7.96 2.40
CA PRO A 55 -11.63 8.99 3.40
C PRO A 55 -11.15 10.34 2.83
N PRO A 56 -11.92 11.44 2.98
CA PRO A 56 -11.57 12.74 2.42
C PRO A 56 -10.25 13.30 2.99
N GLN A 57 -9.85 12.88 4.19
CA GLN A 57 -8.58 13.27 4.81
C GLN A 57 -7.38 12.62 4.11
N VAL A 58 -7.51 11.37 3.63
CA VAL A 58 -6.42 10.68 2.92
C VAL A 58 -6.27 11.28 1.52
N GLY A 59 -7.39 11.61 0.85
CA GLY A 59 -7.36 12.38 -0.40
C GLY A 59 -6.63 13.72 -0.26
N ARG A 60 -6.84 14.43 0.86
CA ARG A 60 -6.22 15.73 1.12
C ARG A 60 -4.73 15.66 1.47
N TYR A 61 -4.32 14.73 2.34
CA TYR A 61 -2.97 14.72 2.92
C TYR A 61 -2.04 13.65 2.33
N ALA A 62 -2.61 12.62 1.69
CA ALA A 62 -1.85 11.49 1.14
C ALA A 62 -2.29 11.18 -0.29
N SER A 63 -2.41 12.24 -1.11
CA SER A 63 -2.77 12.13 -2.54
C SER A 63 -1.84 11.20 -3.32
N PHE A 64 -0.58 11.03 -2.89
CA PHE A 64 0.37 10.10 -3.49
C PHE A 64 -0.07 8.63 -3.42
N LEU A 65 -0.91 8.24 -2.45
CA LEU A 65 -1.49 6.90 -2.38
C LEU A 65 -2.56 6.66 -3.45
N PHE A 66 -2.95 7.66 -4.25
CA PHE A 66 -3.88 7.50 -5.36
C PHE A 66 -3.18 7.51 -6.74
N SER A 67 -1.86 7.42 -6.76
CA SER A 67 -1.07 7.27 -7.99
C SER A 67 -0.30 5.94 -8.01
N PHE A 68 -0.11 5.32 -9.18
CA PHE A 68 0.63 4.06 -9.31
C PHE A 68 2.07 4.20 -8.82
N ILE A 69 2.76 5.28 -9.22
CA ILE A 69 4.13 5.53 -8.76
C ILE A 69 4.19 5.78 -7.25
N GLY A 70 3.25 6.54 -6.70
CA GLY A 70 3.22 6.86 -5.27
C GLY A 70 2.92 5.64 -4.40
N ARG A 71 1.95 4.79 -4.80
CA ARG A 71 1.72 3.49 -4.17
C ARG A 71 2.91 2.54 -4.31
N GLY A 72 3.53 2.52 -5.49
CA GLY A 72 4.68 1.67 -5.77
C GLY A 72 5.87 1.99 -4.86
N ILE A 73 6.23 3.28 -4.74
CA ILE A 73 7.28 3.74 -3.83
C ILE A 73 6.93 3.44 -2.37
N PHE A 74 5.67 3.64 -1.98
CA PHE A 74 5.20 3.32 -0.63
C PHE A 74 5.35 1.83 -0.30
N TYR A 75 4.96 0.93 -1.20
CA TYR A 75 5.12 -0.51 -1.01
C TYR A 75 6.60 -0.93 -1.00
N ILE A 76 7.46 -0.34 -1.84
CA ILE A 76 8.91 -0.58 -1.76
C ILE A 76 9.46 -0.15 -0.40
N PHE A 77 9.08 1.02 0.08
CA PHE A 77 9.45 1.52 1.40
C PHE A 77 9.01 0.56 2.51
N VAL A 78 7.73 0.18 2.54
CA VAL A 78 7.20 -0.75 3.56
C VAL A 78 7.88 -2.14 3.47
N GLY A 79 8.13 -2.63 2.24
CA GLY A 79 8.86 -3.87 2.03
C GLY A 79 10.29 -3.81 2.59
N SER A 80 11.00 -2.70 2.38
CA SER A 80 12.37 -2.50 2.88
C SER A 80 12.47 -2.44 4.41
N ILE A 81 11.50 -1.83 5.10
CA ILE A 81 11.49 -1.79 6.57
C ILE A 81 11.13 -3.15 7.21
N LEU A 82 10.49 -4.04 6.44
CA LEU A 82 10.17 -5.41 6.84
C LEU A 82 11.38 -6.36 6.71
N PHE A 83 12.39 -6.04 5.89
CA PHE A 83 13.62 -6.82 5.77
C PHE A 83 14.46 -6.71 7.07
N ARG A 84 14.17 -7.59 8.04
CA ARG A 84 14.98 -7.73 9.26
C ARG A 84 15.19 -9.21 9.61
N ASP A 85 16.46 -9.60 9.76
CA ASP A 85 17.13 -10.82 10.27
C ASP A 85 16.47 -12.21 10.23
N HIS A 86 15.14 -12.37 10.26
CA HIS A 86 14.47 -13.67 10.27
C HIS A 86 13.63 -13.93 9.01
N TRP A 87 13.68 -15.17 8.51
CA TRP A 87 12.96 -15.63 7.30
C TRP A 87 11.45 -15.35 7.32
N THR A 88 10.82 -15.44 8.50
CA THR A 88 9.40 -15.15 8.72
C THR A 88 9.01 -13.69 8.44
N ARG A 89 9.99 -12.78 8.40
CA ARG A 89 9.83 -11.34 8.13
C ARG A 89 10.23 -10.98 6.70
N ILE A 90 11.22 -11.70 6.16
CA ILE A 90 11.73 -11.52 4.79
C ILE A 90 10.69 -11.91 3.73
N ALA A 91 9.94 -12.99 3.96
CA ALA A 91 8.93 -13.46 3.00
C ALA A 91 7.78 -12.46 2.74
N PRO A 92 7.10 -11.90 3.75
CA PRO A 92 6.09 -10.88 3.50
C PRO A 92 6.70 -9.56 2.97
N GLY A 93 7.88 -9.17 3.48
CA GLY A 93 8.57 -7.96 3.01
C GLY A 93 8.96 -8.01 1.53
N SER A 94 9.42 -9.16 1.04
CA SER A 94 9.78 -9.34 -0.37
C SER A 94 8.56 -9.31 -1.30
N VAL A 95 7.44 -9.92 -0.90
CA VAL A 95 6.18 -9.84 -1.67
C VAL A 95 5.72 -8.39 -1.79
N VAL A 96 5.68 -7.65 -0.68
CA VAL A 96 5.27 -6.23 -0.68
C VAL A 96 6.22 -5.38 -1.53
N ALA A 97 7.54 -5.59 -1.43
CA ALA A 97 8.52 -4.88 -2.24
C ALA A 97 8.39 -5.19 -3.74
N LEU A 98 8.19 -6.46 -4.11
CA LEU A 98 8.00 -6.87 -5.51
C LEU A 98 6.72 -6.30 -6.11
N VAL A 99 5.62 -6.29 -5.35
CA VAL A 99 4.38 -5.62 -5.78
C VAL A 99 4.63 -4.12 -5.95
N GLY A 100 5.40 -3.48 -5.06
CA GLY A 100 5.78 -2.07 -5.23
C GLY A 100 6.53 -1.81 -6.54
N ILE A 101 7.50 -2.65 -6.91
CA ILE A 101 8.21 -2.56 -8.19
C ILE A 101 7.25 -2.74 -9.36
N ALA A 102 6.33 -3.70 -9.28
CA ALA A 102 5.31 -3.90 -10.30
C ALA A 102 4.43 -2.65 -10.48
N TYR A 103 3.99 -2.01 -9.39
CA TYR A 103 3.21 -0.76 -9.45
C TYR A 103 3.98 0.39 -10.11
N VAL A 104 5.28 0.52 -9.82
CA VAL A 104 6.13 1.50 -10.51
C VAL A 104 6.27 1.18 -12.00
N ALA A 105 6.41 -0.10 -12.38
CA ALA A 105 6.50 -0.51 -13.78
C ALA A 105 5.19 -0.27 -14.54
N LEU A 106 4.03 -0.47 -13.89
CA LEU A 106 2.71 -0.26 -14.49
C LEU A 106 2.47 1.21 -14.86
N GLU A 107 3.09 2.17 -14.18
CA GLU A 107 3.06 3.60 -14.56
C GLU A 107 3.54 3.83 -16.00
N PHE A 108 4.52 3.05 -16.47
CA PHE A 108 5.06 3.18 -17.82
C PHE A 108 4.24 2.44 -18.89
N ILE A 109 3.13 1.80 -18.51
CA ILE A 109 2.22 1.10 -19.40
C ILE A 109 0.94 1.95 -19.57
N PRO A 110 0.87 2.84 -20.58
CA PRO A 110 -0.24 3.77 -20.77
C PRO A 110 -1.59 3.11 -21.13
N SER A 111 -1.62 1.78 -21.30
CA SER A 111 -2.83 1.01 -21.63
C SER A 111 -3.63 0.58 -20.40
N ILE A 112 -3.13 0.80 -19.18
CA ILE A 112 -3.80 0.38 -17.95
C ILE A 112 -4.46 1.60 -17.34
N GLU A 113 -5.79 1.63 -17.40
CA GLU A 113 -6.55 2.69 -16.74
C GLU A 113 -6.35 2.61 -15.21
N PRO A 114 -6.15 3.75 -14.54
CA PRO A 114 -6.11 3.79 -13.09
C PRO A 114 -7.40 3.19 -12.51
N PRO A 115 -7.31 2.31 -11.49
CA PRO A 115 -8.48 1.71 -10.86
C PRO A 115 -9.42 2.80 -10.29
N ALA A 116 -10.70 2.47 -10.13
CA ALA A 116 -11.74 3.42 -9.69
C ALA A 116 -11.37 4.18 -8.41
N ASN A 117 -10.64 3.55 -7.48
CA ASN A 117 -10.14 4.18 -6.26
C ASN A 117 -9.18 5.37 -6.51
N MET A 118 -8.49 5.41 -7.65
CA MET A 118 -7.64 6.53 -8.07
C MET A 118 -8.44 7.59 -8.84
N ARG A 119 -9.45 7.17 -9.61
CA ARG A 119 -10.31 8.07 -10.41
C ARG A 119 -11.30 8.86 -9.57
N GLU A 120 -11.86 8.27 -8.52
CA GLU A 120 -12.81 8.95 -7.62
C GLU A 120 -12.13 9.97 -6.71
N ALA A 121 -10.83 9.78 -6.40
CA ALA A 121 -10.04 10.76 -5.65
C ALA A 121 -9.81 12.06 -6.45
N ASP A 122 -9.60 11.96 -7.77
CA ASP A 122 -9.48 13.13 -8.66
C ASP A 122 -10.81 13.87 -8.87
N ALA A 123 -11.94 13.13 -8.91
CA ALA A 123 -13.27 13.71 -9.11
C ALA A 123 -13.74 14.62 -7.93
N GLY A 124 -13.22 14.38 -6.73
CA GLY A 124 -13.57 15.17 -5.53
C GLY A 124 -12.84 16.50 -5.39
N TRP A 125 -11.81 16.78 -6.21
CA TRP A 125 -10.97 17.99 -6.07
C TRP A 125 -11.09 18.96 -7.24
N GLY A 126 -11.70 18.54 -8.36
CA GLY A 126 -11.91 19.38 -9.55
C GLY A 126 -13.20 20.20 -9.58
N SER A 127 -14.12 20.02 -8.63
CA SER A 127 -15.45 20.69 -8.65
C SER A 127 -15.65 21.78 -7.60
N GLU A 128 -14.64 22.13 -6.80
CA GLU A 128 -14.72 23.20 -5.78
C GLU A 128 -13.77 24.38 -6.04
N GLN A 129 -13.14 24.46 -7.21
CA GLN A 129 -12.36 25.63 -7.63
C GLN A 129 -12.98 26.30 -8.86
N VAL A 130 -14.14 26.95 -8.65
CA VAL A 130 -14.62 28.09 -9.45
C VAL A 130 -15.43 29.01 -8.55
#